data_AF-A0A926Y537-F1
#
_entry.id   AF-A0A926Y537-F1
#
_cell.length_a   1.000
_cell.length_b   1.000
_cell.length_c   1.000
_cell.angle_alpha   90.00
_cell.angle_beta   90.00
_cell.angle_gamma   90.00
#
_symmetry.space_group_name_H-M   'P 1'
#
loop_
_entity.id
_entity.type
_entity.pdbx_description
1 polymer ?
#
loop_
_entity_poly.entity_id
_entity_poly.type
_entity_poly.pdbx_seq_one_letter_code
_entity_poly.pdbx_strand_id
1 'polypeptide(L)'
;MAIVYGTNNSDFISGNNSNNQLYGFGGNDTLRGFAGNDLLAGGTGFDTADYSNLGRAITVLPGGSVSKNGLGTDRLDSVERIVGAFGQANAIDGTGGRGFAWFNVNLGSNQLTVNGLPGIGSLSFTVQNFANVRGTVNADTITGNSAGNFIDGWGGNDTLIGSGGNDALVGNAGIDVLVGTDSLFRGNREIDSLTGGTDADGFVLGDRNGSYYRGGGFSDYALIRDFSSNDLIQLGKGEVYQAQRDSAGFDLYVVRNGVRDLVADVRTTSFVGLPAGTFSLASGQRFGNFLGT
;
A
#
# COMPACT_ATOMS: atom_id res chain seq x y z
N MET A 1 -30.08 -17.80 -12.66
CA MET A 1 -29.23 -16.98 -13.54
C MET A 1 -30.11 -15.93 -14.19
N ALA A 2 -29.75 -14.65 -14.11
CA ALA A 2 -30.48 -13.56 -14.76
C ALA A 2 -29.58 -12.82 -15.75
N ILE A 3 -30.16 -12.29 -16.83
CA ILE A 3 -29.45 -11.49 -17.83
C ILE A 3 -30.17 -10.14 -17.90
N VAL A 4 -29.42 -9.06 -17.82
CA VAL A 4 -29.93 -7.69 -17.90
C VAL A 4 -29.13 -6.90 -18.93
N TYR A 5 -29.85 -6.20 -19.78
CA TYR A 5 -29.29 -5.37 -20.85
C TYR A 5 -29.64 -3.91 -20.59
N GLY A 6 -28.64 -3.05 -20.65
CA GLY A 6 -28.77 -1.61 -20.71
C GLY A 6 -29.08 -1.12 -22.12
N THR A 7 -28.70 0.12 -22.36
CA THR A 7 -28.98 0.89 -23.57
C THR A 7 -27.69 1.53 -24.10
N ASN A 8 -27.79 2.43 -25.08
CA ASN A 8 -26.62 3.22 -25.51
C ASN A 8 -26.46 4.53 -24.71
N ASN A 9 -27.18 4.67 -23.59
CA ASN A 9 -27.08 5.81 -22.67
C ASN A 9 -26.62 5.31 -21.30
N SER A 10 -26.19 6.23 -20.44
CA SER A 10 -25.90 5.91 -19.03
C SER A 10 -27.07 5.26 -18.31
N ASP A 11 -26.84 4.05 -17.82
CA ASP A 11 -27.79 3.23 -17.11
C ASP A 11 -27.37 2.94 -15.66
N PHE A 12 -28.38 2.67 -14.83
CA PHE A 12 -28.19 2.04 -13.52
C PHE A 12 -28.74 0.62 -13.58
N ILE A 13 -27.85 -0.36 -13.59
CA ILE A 13 -28.19 -1.76 -13.80
C ILE A 13 -27.95 -2.54 -12.53
N SER A 14 -29.01 -3.19 -12.05
CA SER A 14 -28.97 -3.98 -10.82
C SER A 14 -29.39 -5.42 -11.09
N GLY A 15 -28.56 -6.33 -10.63
CA GLY A 15 -28.84 -7.76 -10.53
C GLY A 15 -29.62 -8.14 -9.28
N ASN A 16 -29.49 -9.40 -8.88
CA ASN A 16 -30.06 -10.01 -7.67
C ASN A 16 -29.02 -10.95 -7.03
N ASN A 17 -29.34 -11.61 -5.92
CA ASN A 17 -28.37 -12.46 -5.20
C ASN A 17 -28.02 -13.80 -5.88
N SER A 18 -28.41 -14.01 -7.14
CA SER A 18 -28.02 -15.18 -7.95
C SER A 18 -27.03 -14.74 -9.01
N ASN A 19 -26.29 -15.67 -9.62
CA ASN A 19 -25.41 -15.37 -10.75
C ASN A 19 -26.13 -14.56 -11.85
N ASN A 20 -25.56 -13.43 -12.25
CA ASN A 20 -26.10 -12.52 -13.24
C ASN A 20 -25.13 -12.25 -14.40
N GLN A 21 -25.67 -11.78 -15.51
CA GLN A 21 -24.91 -11.15 -16.58
C GLN A 21 -25.52 -9.77 -16.82
N LEU A 22 -24.76 -8.73 -16.53
CA LEU A 22 -25.17 -7.34 -16.67
C LEU A 22 -24.36 -6.72 -17.80
N TYR A 23 -25.05 -6.19 -18.82
CA TYR A 23 -24.44 -5.57 -20.00
C TYR A 23 -24.88 -4.11 -20.08
N GLY A 24 -23.95 -3.17 -19.94
CA GLY A 24 -24.20 -1.72 -20.04
C GLY A 24 -24.41 -1.26 -21.50
N PHE A 25 -23.54 -1.72 -22.39
CA PHE A 25 -23.41 -1.33 -23.80
C PHE A 25 -22.76 0.02 -24.00
N GLY A 26 -23.51 1.11 -24.08
CA GLY A 26 -22.95 2.44 -24.38
C GLY A 26 -23.36 3.47 -23.36
N GLY A 27 -22.49 4.43 -23.07
CA GLY A 27 -22.73 5.42 -22.04
C GLY A 27 -21.89 5.15 -20.80
N ASN A 28 -22.10 5.92 -19.74
CA ASN A 28 -21.39 5.71 -18.47
C ASN A 28 -22.33 4.99 -17.51
N ASP A 29 -22.13 3.69 -17.34
CA ASP A 29 -23.06 2.82 -16.62
C ASP A 29 -22.62 2.57 -15.18
N THR A 30 -23.59 2.28 -14.31
CA THR A 30 -23.34 1.77 -12.95
C THR A 30 -23.95 0.38 -12.83
N LEU A 31 -23.11 -0.61 -12.57
CA LEU A 31 -23.47 -2.03 -12.53
C LEU A 31 -23.35 -2.58 -11.10
N ARG A 32 -24.41 -3.23 -10.61
CA ARG A 32 -24.47 -3.88 -9.28
C ARG A 32 -24.91 -5.34 -9.37
N GLY A 33 -24.01 -6.28 -9.14
CA GLY A 33 -24.30 -7.72 -9.13
C GLY A 33 -24.92 -8.24 -7.82
N PHE A 34 -24.54 -7.67 -6.68
CA PHE A 34 -24.79 -8.22 -5.33
C PHE A 34 -24.06 -9.55 -5.07
N ALA A 35 -24.72 -10.58 -4.54
CA ALA A 35 -24.15 -11.90 -4.32
C ALA A 35 -24.31 -12.80 -5.57
N GLY A 36 -23.55 -13.89 -5.62
CA GLY A 36 -23.44 -14.75 -6.80
C GLY A 36 -22.14 -14.51 -7.55
N ASN A 37 -21.91 -15.30 -8.60
CA ASN A 37 -20.82 -15.09 -9.53
C ASN A 37 -21.37 -14.37 -10.77
N ASP A 38 -21.04 -13.09 -10.92
CA ASP A 38 -21.64 -12.22 -11.92
C ASP A 38 -20.66 -11.85 -13.03
N LEU A 39 -21.19 -11.61 -14.23
CA LEU A 39 -20.49 -10.89 -15.29
C LEU A 39 -21.00 -9.45 -15.31
N LEU A 40 -20.09 -8.49 -15.18
CA LEU A 40 -20.35 -7.06 -15.21
C LEU A 40 -19.60 -6.48 -16.42
N ALA A 41 -20.30 -6.31 -17.53
CA ALA A 41 -19.75 -5.76 -18.75
C ALA A 41 -20.24 -4.32 -18.94
N GLY A 42 -19.35 -3.33 -18.81
CA GLY A 42 -19.68 -1.91 -18.99
C GLY A 42 -19.95 -1.60 -20.47
N GLY A 43 -18.91 -1.74 -21.28
CA GLY A 43 -18.99 -1.57 -22.73
C GLY A 43 -18.19 -0.35 -23.16
N THR A 44 -18.81 0.57 -23.88
CA THR A 44 -18.17 1.82 -24.29
C THR A 44 -18.59 2.96 -23.37
N GLY A 45 -17.63 3.70 -22.84
CA GLY A 45 -17.87 4.84 -21.98
C GLY A 45 -16.97 4.75 -20.77
N PHE A 46 -17.40 5.36 -19.66
CA PHE A 46 -16.74 5.25 -18.37
C PHE A 46 -17.69 4.54 -17.39
N ASP A 47 -17.44 3.27 -17.16
CA ASP A 47 -18.36 2.39 -16.46
C ASP A 47 -17.91 2.09 -15.03
N THR A 48 -18.87 1.86 -14.14
CA THR A 48 -18.66 1.68 -12.71
C THR A 48 -19.21 0.34 -12.23
N ALA A 49 -18.35 -0.53 -11.71
CA ALA A 49 -18.76 -1.67 -10.89
C ALA A 49 -18.89 -1.21 -9.43
N ASP A 50 -20.11 -1.25 -8.89
CA ASP A 50 -20.45 -0.66 -7.60
C ASP A 50 -20.78 -1.72 -6.54
N TYR A 51 -19.86 -1.88 -5.59
CA TYR A 51 -19.98 -2.77 -4.43
C TYR A 51 -20.23 -2.01 -3.13
N SER A 52 -20.48 -0.70 -3.17
CA SER A 52 -20.57 0.18 -1.99
C SER A 52 -21.53 -0.33 -0.92
N ASN A 53 -22.62 -0.99 -1.32
CA ASN A 53 -23.68 -1.49 -0.45
C ASN A 53 -23.57 -3.01 -0.13
N LEU A 54 -22.47 -3.67 -0.50
CA LEU A 54 -22.31 -5.12 -0.27
C LEU A 54 -22.20 -5.48 1.23
N GLY A 55 -21.74 -4.53 2.06
CA GLY A 55 -21.56 -4.74 3.50
C GLY A 55 -20.43 -5.71 3.86
N ARG A 56 -19.62 -6.12 2.88
CA ARG A 56 -18.45 -6.99 3.05
C ARG A 56 -17.30 -6.49 2.18
N ALA A 57 -16.08 -6.58 2.69
CA ALA A 57 -14.89 -6.27 1.90
C ALA A 57 -14.85 -7.09 0.60
N ILE A 58 -14.45 -6.43 -0.48
CA ILE A 58 -14.11 -7.07 -1.74
C ILE A 58 -12.59 -7.11 -1.95
N THR A 59 -12.15 -8.02 -2.81
CA THR A 59 -10.77 -8.06 -3.30
C THR A 59 -10.76 -8.03 -4.82
N VAL A 60 -10.12 -7.02 -5.41
CA VAL A 60 -9.84 -6.97 -6.85
C VAL A 60 -8.65 -7.89 -7.12
N LEU A 61 -8.82 -8.80 -8.07
CA LEU A 61 -7.86 -9.85 -8.43
C LEU A 61 -7.42 -9.70 -9.90
N PRO A 62 -6.30 -10.32 -10.29
CA PRO A 62 -5.82 -10.27 -11.67
C PRO A 62 -6.81 -10.93 -12.64
N GLY A 63 -6.79 -10.48 -13.89
CA GLY A 63 -7.72 -10.98 -14.92
C GLY A 63 -9.14 -10.40 -14.82
N GLY A 64 -9.31 -9.27 -14.11
CA GLY A 64 -10.57 -8.56 -13.99
C GLY A 64 -11.58 -9.24 -13.07
N SER A 65 -11.13 -10.05 -12.11
CA SER A 65 -12.02 -10.71 -11.16
C SER A 65 -12.18 -9.90 -9.87
N VAL A 66 -13.33 -9.96 -9.23
CA VAL A 66 -13.58 -9.35 -7.91
C VAL A 66 -14.17 -10.40 -6.97
N SER A 67 -13.41 -10.78 -5.94
CA SER A 67 -13.88 -11.68 -4.89
C SER A 67 -14.72 -10.91 -3.87
N LYS A 68 -15.89 -11.44 -3.52
CA LYS A 68 -16.84 -10.83 -2.56
C LYS A 68 -16.82 -11.52 -1.20
N ASN A 69 -15.66 -12.05 -0.80
CA ASN A 69 -15.41 -12.66 0.50
C ASN A 69 -16.51 -13.65 0.96
N GLY A 70 -16.74 -14.67 0.13
CA GLY A 70 -17.72 -15.74 0.37
C GLY A 70 -19.12 -15.50 -0.22
N LEU A 71 -19.39 -14.32 -0.78
CA LEU A 71 -20.64 -14.05 -1.51
C LEU A 71 -20.56 -14.37 -3.01
N GLY A 72 -19.43 -14.89 -3.48
CA GLY A 72 -19.16 -15.18 -4.91
C GLY A 72 -18.01 -14.34 -5.47
N THR A 73 -17.74 -14.51 -6.75
CA THR A 73 -16.67 -13.82 -7.49
C THR A 73 -17.20 -13.33 -8.82
N ASP A 74 -17.00 -12.06 -9.09
CA ASP A 74 -17.44 -11.42 -10.33
C ASP A 74 -16.31 -11.32 -11.34
N ARG A 75 -16.69 -11.28 -12.60
CA ARG A 75 -15.84 -10.92 -13.72
C ARG A 75 -16.26 -9.56 -14.25
N LEU A 76 -15.31 -8.64 -14.28
CA LEU A 76 -15.44 -7.33 -14.91
C LEU A 76 -14.94 -7.38 -16.34
N ASP A 77 -15.65 -6.70 -17.23
CA ASP A 77 -15.28 -6.50 -18.63
C ASP A 77 -15.58 -5.06 -19.03
N SER A 78 -14.61 -4.35 -19.61
CA SER A 78 -14.71 -2.91 -19.94
C SER A 78 -15.34 -2.07 -18.81
N VAL A 79 -14.68 -2.05 -17.64
CA VAL A 79 -15.08 -1.24 -16.48
C VAL A 79 -13.89 -0.41 -16.02
N GLU A 80 -14.07 0.90 -15.91
CA GLU A 80 -13.00 1.84 -15.56
C GLU A 80 -13.00 2.24 -14.08
N ARG A 81 -14.12 2.07 -13.37
CA ARG A 81 -14.21 2.36 -11.93
C ARG A 81 -14.75 1.19 -11.14
N ILE A 82 -14.08 0.92 -10.02
CA ILE A 82 -14.50 -0.06 -9.03
C ILE A 82 -14.72 0.69 -7.71
N VAL A 83 -15.93 0.61 -7.17
CA VAL A 83 -16.27 1.19 -5.87
C VAL A 83 -16.39 0.05 -4.86
N GLY A 84 -15.43 -0.05 -3.94
CA GLY A 84 -15.44 -1.03 -2.86
C GLY A 84 -16.53 -0.78 -1.82
N ALA A 85 -16.81 -1.81 -1.02
CA ALA A 85 -17.83 -1.73 0.02
C ALA A 85 -17.50 -0.68 1.08
N PHE A 86 -18.47 0.16 1.44
CA PHE A 86 -18.23 1.29 2.32
C PHE A 86 -17.78 0.86 3.73
N GLY A 87 -16.74 1.52 4.24
CA GLY A 87 -16.19 1.26 5.58
C GLY A 87 -15.56 -0.13 5.77
N GLN A 88 -15.32 -0.86 4.67
CA GLN A 88 -14.66 -2.16 4.70
C GLN A 88 -13.20 -2.04 4.29
N ALA A 89 -12.37 -2.97 4.74
CA ALA A 89 -10.97 -3.08 4.32
C ALA A 89 -10.89 -3.75 2.93
N ASN A 90 -11.38 -3.06 1.89
CA ASN A 90 -11.30 -3.56 0.52
C ASN A 90 -9.84 -3.60 0.06
N ALA A 91 -9.51 -4.63 -0.73
CA ALA A 91 -8.15 -4.93 -1.11
C ALA A 91 -7.97 -5.02 -2.63
N ILE A 92 -6.77 -4.70 -3.09
CA ILE A 92 -6.26 -5.09 -4.42
C ILE A 92 -5.21 -6.17 -4.15
N ASP A 93 -5.24 -7.29 -4.87
CA ASP A 93 -4.26 -8.37 -4.69
C ASP A 93 -3.73 -8.83 -6.05
N GLY A 94 -2.42 -8.67 -6.26
CA GLY A 94 -1.72 -9.01 -7.51
C GLY A 94 -1.18 -10.44 -7.58
N THR A 95 -1.26 -11.23 -6.50
CA THR A 95 -0.50 -12.50 -6.37
C THR A 95 -0.90 -13.60 -7.35
N GLY A 96 -2.13 -13.56 -7.85
CA GLY A 96 -2.63 -14.51 -8.87
C GLY A 96 -2.23 -14.17 -10.31
N GLY A 97 -1.39 -13.16 -10.51
CA GLY A 97 -0.99 -12.66 -11.82
C GLY A 97 -0.08 -13.64 -12.58
N ARG A 98 0.04 -13.42 -13.89
CA ARG A 98 0.92 -14.23 -14.77
C ARG A 98 2.40 -13.81 -14.74
N GLY A 99 2.78 -12.95 -13.79
CA GLY A 99 4.17 -12.56 -13.54
C GLY A 99 4.80 -11.58 -14.53
N PHE A 100 4.07 -11.06 -15.52
CA PHE A 100 4.58 -10.02 -16.43
C PHE A 100 4.13 -8.59 -16.08
N ALA A 101 3.10 -8.46 -15.25
CA ALA A 101 2.50 -7.18 -14.92
C ALA A 101 3.00 -6.68 -13.57
N TRP A 102 3.03 -5.36 -13.42
CA TRP A 102 3.36 -4.66 -12.18
C TRP A 102 2.39 -3.51 -11.95
N PHE A 103 2.20 -3.14 -10.69
CA PHE A 103 1.20 -2.21 -10.23
C PHE A 103 1.82 -0.85 -9.90
N ASN A 104 1.14 0.21 -10.36
CA ASN A 104 1.25 1.53 -9.77
C ASN A 104 -0.09 1.84 -9.09
N VAL A 105 -0.11 1.86 -7.76
CA VAL A 105 -1.30 2.12 -6.95
C VAL A 105 -1.11 3.40 -6.15
N ASN A 106 -2.13 4.24 -6.12
CA ASN A 106 -2.23 5.36 -5.19
C ASN A 106 -3.66 5.42 -4.65
N LEU A 107 -3.86 4.95 -3.43
CA LEU A 107 -5.19 4.92 -2.81
C LEU A 107 -5.66 6.33 -2.44
N GLY A 108 -4.75 7.26 -2.10
CA GLY A 108 -5.08 8.67 -1.85
C GLY A 108 -5.70 9.39 -3.04
N SER A 109 -5.33 9.01 -4.27
CA SER A 109 -5.91 9.52 -5.52
C SER A 109 -6.91 8.55 -6.17
N ASN A 110 -7.24 7.44 -5.50
CA ASN A 110 -8.11 6.36 -6.01
C ASN A 110 -7.64 5.78 -7.36
N GLN A 111 -6.34 5.57 -7.54
CA GLN A 111 -5.76 5.10 -8.80
C GLN A 111 -5.15 3.70 -8.66
N LEU A 112 -5.45 2.83 -9.61
CA LEU A 112 -4.74 1.58 -9.87
C LEU A 112 -4.33 1.57 -11.35
N THR A 113 -3.05 1.40 -11.64
CA THR A 113 -2.56 1.14 -13.00
C THR A 113 -1.86 -0.20 -13.03
N VAL A 114 -2.30 -1.08 -13.92
CA VAL A 114 -1.66 -2.37 -14.21
C VAL A 114 -0.87 -2.22 -15.49
N ASN A 115 0.45 -2.28 -15.38
CA ASN A 115 1.36 -2.10 -16.50
C ASN A 115 1.86 -3.47 -17.02
N GLY A 116 2.43 -3.51 -18.21
CA GLY A 116 3.11 -4.71 -18.72
C GLY A 116 2.24 -5.76 -19.36
N LEU A 117 0.98 -5.45 -19.62
CA LEU A 117 0.01 -6.39 -20.15
C LEU A 117 0.35 -6.68 -21.63
N PRO A 118 0.66 -7.95 -22.00
CA PRO A 118 1.01 -8.29 -23.37
C PRO A 118 -0.08 -7.89 -24.37
N GLY A 119 0.30 -7.14 -25.41
CA GLY A 119 -0.63 -6.67 -26.44
C GLY A 119 -1.54 -5.50 -26.04
N ILE A 120 -1.53 -5.08 -24.78
CA ILE A 120 -2.37 -4.00 -24.24
C ILE A 120 -1.51 -2.82 -23.75
N GLY A 121 -0.34 -3.09 -23.17
CA GLY A 121 0.50 -2.09 -22.52
C GLY A 121 0.06 -1.88 -21.07
N SER A 122 -0.71 -0.83 -20.80
CA SER A 122 -1.19 -0.50 -19.45
C SER A 122 -2.69 -0.31 -19.43
N LEU A 123 -3.32 -0.70 -18.31
CA LEU A 123 -4.73 -0.41 -18.00
C LEU A 123 -4.81 0.37 -16.70
N SER A 124 -5.66 1.38 -16.67
CA SER A 124 -5.86 2.24 -15.51
C SER A 124 -7.31 2.15 -15.03
N PHE A 125 -7.48 2.10 -13.71
CA PHE A 125 -8.76 2.01 -13.03
C PHE A 125 -8.84 3.08 -11.95
N THR A 126 -10.05 3.61 -11.74
CA THR A 126 -10.39 4.32 -10.51
C THR A 126 -10.83 3.31 -9.46
N VAL A 127 -10.20 3.30 -8.29
CA VAL A 127 -10.48 2.36 -7.19
C VAL A 127 -10.86 3.13 -5.93
N GLN A 128 -12.16 3.18 -5.61
CA GLN A 128 -12.68 3.93 -4.46
C GLN A 128 -12.98 3.02 -3.27
N ASN A 129 -12.79 3.53 -2.05
CA ASN A 129 -12.98 2.81 -0.78
C ASN A 129 -12.01 1.63 -0.58
N PHE A 130 -10.82 1.65 -1.20
CA PHE A 130 -9.78 0.65 -0.97
C PHE A 130 -8.82 1.11 0.11
N ALA A 131 -8.34 0.16 0.91
CA ALA A 131 -7.42 0.41 2.02
C ALA A 131 -6.20 -0.50 2.01
N ASN A 132 -6.26 -1.65 1.35
CA ASN A 132 -5.17 -2.61 1.36
C ASN A 132 -4.72 -2.95 -0.06
N VAL A 133 -3.43 -3.21 -0.21
CA VAL A 133 -2.83 -3.62 -1.47
C VAL A 133 -1.82 -4.72 -1.21
N ARG A 134 -1.95 -5.81 -1.95
CA ARG A 134 -0.86 -6.75 -2.17
C ARG A 134 -0.39 -6.63 -3.61
N GLY A 135 0.91 -6.44 -3.79
CA GLY A 135 1.61 -6.33 -5.05
C GLY A 135 1.64 -7.62 -5.86
N THR A 136 2.56 -7.63 -6.81
CA THR A 136 2.84 -8.66 -7.80
C THR A 136 4.20 -9.30 -7.48
N VAL A 137 4.73 -10.14 -8.38
CA VAL A 137 6.10 -10.66 -8.26
C VAL A 137 7.14 -9.70 -8.86
N ASN A 138 6.71 -8.53 -9.31
CA ASN A 138 7.53 -7.56 -10.00
C ASN A 138 7.56 -6.25 -9.22
N ALA A 139 8.55 -5.42 -9.50
CA ALA A 139 8.71 -4.10 -8.91
C ALA A 139 7.45 -3.23 -9.06
N ASP A 140 6.75 -3.03 -7.94
CA ASP A 140 5.55 -2.24 -7.82
C ASP A 140 5.83 -0.88 -7.17
N THR A 141 4.94 0.08 -7.42
CA THR A 141 4.89 1.34 -6.67
C THR A 141 3.52 1.46 -6.04
N ILE A 142 3.46 1.37 -4.72
CA ILE A 142 2.20 1.31 -3.97
C ILE A 142 2.20 2.43 -2.93
N THR A 143 1.21 3.33 -3.05
CA THR A 143 0.94 4.39 -2.09
C THR A 143 -0.44 4.17 -1.46
N GLY A 144 -0.48 4.20 -0.13
CA GLY A 144 -1.68 4.17 0.69
C GLY A 144 -2.52 5.44 0.60
N ASN A 145 -3.37 5.65 1.60
CA ASN A 145 -4.20 6.83 1.77
C ASN A 145 -4.00 7.40 3.19
N SER A 146 -4.98 8.14 3.72
CA SER A 146 -4.85 8.75 5.06
C SER A 146 -5.43 7.87 6.18
N ALA A 147 -5.80 6.63 5.88
CA ALA A 147 -6.28 5.66 6.85
C ALA A 147 -5.24 4.54 6.98
N GLY A 148 -5.23 3.83 8.10
CA GLY A 148 -4.30 2.71 8.28
C GLY A 148 -4.45 1.66 7.17
N ASN A 149 -3.37 1.45 6.43
CA ASN A 149 -3.28 0.56 5.27
C ASN A 149 -2.44 -0.68 5.61
N PHE A 150 -2.82 -1.82 5.02
CA PHE A 150 -1.93 -2.97 4.89
C PHE A 150 -1.41 -3.03 3.46
N ILE A 151 -0.10 -2.84 3.30
CA ILE A 151 0.61 -2.82 2.03
C ILE A 151 1.67 -3.92 2.05
N ASP A 152 1.56 -4.85 1.09
CA ASP A 152 2.40 -6.04 0.99
C ASP A 152 2.97 -6.10 -0.43
N GLY A 153 4.27 -5.84 -0.61
CA GLY A 153 4.94 -5.84 -1.92
C GLY A 153 4.94 -7.20 -2.61
N TRP A 154 4.92 -8.26 -1.80
CA TRP A 154 5.04 -9.67 -2.17
C TRP A 154 6.38 -10.08 -2.80
N GLY A 155 6.73 -9.59 -3.98
CA GLY A 155 8.04 -9.88 -4.54
C GLY A 155 8.45 -8.91 -5.63
N GLY A 156 9.76 -8.80 -5.86
CA GLY A 156 10.29 -7.75 -6.73
C GLY A 156 10.87 -6.62 -5.88
N ASN A 157 11.33 -5.56 -6.54
CA ASN A 157 11.93 -4.42 -5.84
C ASN A 157 10.90 -3.31 -5.74
N ASP A 158 10.19 -3.24 -4.61
CA ASP A 158 9.00 -2.43 -4.49
C ASP A 158 9.28 -1.06 -3.85
N THR A 159 8.40 -0.10 -4.14
CA THR A 159 8.32 1.16 -3.39
C THR A 159 6.98 1.23 -2.69
N LEU A 160 7.00 1.14 -1.37
CA LEU A 160 5.82 1.10 -0.50
C LEU A 160 5.75 2.37 0.33
N ILE A 161 4.64 3.11 0.22
CA ILE A 161 4.42 4.39 0.91
C ILE A 161 3.08 4.32 1.66
N GLY A 162 3.08 4.41 2.99
CA GLY A 162 1.86 4.38 3.81
C GLY A 162 1.03 5.65 3.67
N SER A 163 1.70 6.81 3.73
CA SER A 163 1.14 8.16 3.72
C SER A 163 0.65 8.62 5.11
N GLY A 164 -0.62 8.44 5.45
CA GLY A 164 -1.13 8.84 6.76
C GLY A 164 -1.99 7.75 7.38
N GLY A 165 -2.16 7.78 8.70
CA GLY A 165 -2.68 6.65 9.47
C GLY A 165 -1.56 5.77 10.03
N ASN A 166 -1.95 4.69 10.72
CA ASN A 166 -1.00 3.70 11.22
C ASN A 166 -0.94 2.55 10.22
N ASP A 167 0.15 2.48 9.46
CA ASP A 167 0.28 1.58 8.34
C ASP A 167 1.10 0.33 8.69
N ALA A 168 0.87 -0.74 7.94
CA ALA A 168 1.69 -1.94 7.97
C ALA A 168 2.23 -2.21 6.56
N LEU A 169 3.53 -1.99 6.38
CA LEU A 169 4.26 -2.16 5.12
C LEU A 169 5.16 -3.39 5.22
N VAL A 170 5.04 -4.29 4.25
CA VAL A 170 5.82 -5.53 4.16
C VAL A 170 6.42 -5.62 2.75
N GLY A 171 7.74 -5.59 2.62
CA GLY A 171 8.43 -5.75 1.33
C GLY A 171 8.43 -7.20 0.85
N ASN A 172 8.89 -8.11 1.71
CA ASN A 172 9.14 -9.53 1.46
C ASN A 172 10.41 -9.79 0.66
N ALA A 173 10.33 -10.15 -0.63
CA ALA A 173 11.49 -10.62 -1.40
C ALA A 173 11.88 -9.61 -2.46
N GLY A 174 13.15 -9.21 -2.46
CA GLY A 174 13.68 -8.18 -3.34
C GLY A 174 14.17 -6.97 -2.54
N ILE A 175 14.71 -5.98 -3.24
CA ILE A 175 15.26 -4.78 -2.61
C ILE A 175 14.16 -3.73 -2.55
N ASP A 176 13.57 -3.58 -1.37
CA ASP A 176 12.38 -2.75 -1.18
C ASP A 176 12.71 -1.38 -0.59
N VAL A 177 11.85 -0.40 -0.87
CA VAL A 177 11.89 0.92 -0.25
C VAL A 177 10.58 1.15 0.50
N LEU A 178 10.68 1.26 1.82
CA LEU A 178 9.54 1.43 2.72
C LEU A 178 9.54 2.83 3.33
N VAL A 179 8.40 3.52 3.19
CA VAL A 179 8.15 4.86 3.72
C VAL A 179 6.81 4.83 4.46
N GLY A 180 6.81 4.78 5.80
CA GLY A 180 5.55 4.76 6.55
C GLY A 180 4.74 6.04 6.32
N THR A 181 5.27 7.17 6.79
CA THR A 181 4.65 8.50 6.60
C THR A 181 5.56 9.46 5.83
N ASP A 182 5.04 10.66 5.50
CA ASP A 182 5.77 11.68 4.76
C ASP A 182 5.78 13.07 5.45
N SER A 183 6.27 14.08 4.74
CA SER A 183 6.37 15.44 5.30
C SER A 183 5.02 16.14 5.52
N LEU A 184 3.94 15.69 4.87
CA LEU A 184 2.58 16.22 5.01
C LEU A 184 1.92 15.76 6.30
N PHE A 185 2.25 14.55 6.77
CA PHE A 185 1.66 13.94 7.96
C PHE A 185 2.57 13.97 9.20
N ARG A 186 3.68 14.69 9.12
CA ARG A 186 4.66 14.81 10.19
C ARG A 186 4.04 15.18 11.54
N GLY A 187 4.32 14.37 12.57
CA GLY A 187 3.91 14.63 13.95
C GLY A 187 2.48 14.20 14.30
N ASN A 188 1.80 13.47 13.42
CA ASN A 188 0.38 13.13 13.56
C ASN A 188 0.07 11.96 14.52
N ARG A 189 1.03 11.53 15.36
CA ARG A 189 0.90 10.36 16.26
C ARG A 189 0.65 9.05 15.51
N GLU A 190 1.30 8.92 14.36
CA GLU A 190 1.23 7.74 13.49
C GLU A 190 2.34 6.75 13.85
N ILE A 191 1.98 5.48 14.02
CA ILE A 191 2.91 4.38 14.28
C ILE A 191 2.83 3.41 13.11
N ASP A 192 3.87 3.41 12.28
CA ASP A 192 3.95 2.60 11.07
C ASP A 192 4.82 1.37 11.32
N SER A 193 4.29 0.19 11.04
CA SER A 193 5.02 -1.07 11.14
C SER A 193 5.66 -1.39 9.79
N LEU A 194 7.00 -1.36 9.74
CA LEU A 194 7.78 -1.56 8.51
C LEU A 194 8.55 -2.87 8.60
N THR A 195 8.39 -3.76 7.63
CA THR A 195 9.08 -5.06 7.54
C THR A 195 9.70 -5.17 6.16
N GLY A 196 11.03 -5.17 6.07
CA GLY A 196 11.74 -5.24 4.79
C GLY A 196 11.59 -6.62 4.15
N GLY A 197 11.95 -7.65 4.90
CA GLY A 197 11.93 -9.04 4.49
C GLY A 197 13.34 -9.57 4.22
N THR A 198 13.53 -10.19 3.07
CA THR A 198 14.82 -10.71 2.60
C THR A 198 15.47 -9.72 1.65
N ASP A 199 16.79 -9.84 1.49
CA ASP A 199 17.63 -8.94 0.69
C ASP A 199 17.99 -7.65 1.44
N ALA A 200 18.14 -6.51 0.75
CA ALA A 200 18.77 -5.32 1.30
C ALA A 200 17.83 -4.13 1.18
N ASP A 201 17.08 -3.85 2.24
CA ASP A 201 15.94 -2.93 2.18
C ASP A 201 16.26 -1.52 2.65
N GLY A 202 15.48 -0.56 2.15
CA GLY A 202 15.59 0.85 2.48
C GLY A 202 14.39 1.36 3.28
N PHE A 203 14.62 1.78 4.52
CA PHE A 203 13.61 2.45 5.35
C PHE A 203 13.81 3.96 5.33
N VAL A 204 12.83 4.71 4.84
CA VAL A 204 12.93 6.18 4.72
C VAL A 204 12.19 6.86 5.86
N LEU A 205 12.93 7.53 6.75
CA LEU A 205 12.38 8.21 7.93
C LEU A 205 12.45 9.74 7.86
N GLY A 206 12.87 10.28 6.71
CA GLY A 206 12.96 11.71 6.49
C GLY A 206 13.52 12.11 5.13
N ASP A 207 13.43 13.39 4.84
CA ASP A 207 13.87 14.01 3.60
C ASP A 207 14.75 15.27 3.84
N ARG A 208 14.90 16.10 2.82
CA ARG A 208 15.60 17.39 2.88
C ARG A 208 15.01 18.37 3.91
N ASN A 209 13.77 18.16 4.37
CA ASN A 209 13.06 19.00 5.33
C ASN A 209 13.10 18.42 6.77
N GLY A 210 13.76 17.29 6.96
CA GLY A 210 13.94 16.60 8.24
C GLY A 210 13.10 15.34 8.39
N SER A 211 13.06 14.80 9.60
CA SER A 211 12.36 13.56 9.93
C SER A 211 10.86 13.67 9.69
N TYR A 212 10.25 12.55 9.32
CA TYR A 212 8.80 12.40 9.19
C TYR A 212 8.11 12.20 10.55
N TYR A 213 8.74 11.51 11.51
CA TYR A 213 8.18 11.22 12.83
C TYR A 213 8.71 12.19 13.89
N ARG A 214 8.53 13.49 13.66
CA ARG A 214 8.96 14.53 14.62
C ARG A 214 7.77 15.33 15.11
N GLY A 215 7.72 15.59 16.40
CA GLY A 215 6.78 16.49 17.05
C GLY A 215 5.71 15.80 17.90
N GLY A 216 5.59 14.47 17.86
CA GLY A 216 4.66 13.71 18.71
C GLY A 216 5.32 12.97 19.87
N GLY A 217 6.64 13.10 20.07
CA GLY A 217 7.35 12.56 21.23
C GLY A 217 7.62 11.07 21.11
N PHE A 218 6.77 10.25 21.73
CA PHE A 218 6.83 8.77 21.65
C PHE A 218 5.55 8.19 21.03
N SER A 219 4.69 9.06 20.51
CA SER A 219 3.39 8.69 19.97
C SER A 219 3.40 8.59 18.44
N ASP A 220 4.47 9.03 17.78
CA ASP A 220 4.74 8.88 16.36
C ASP A 220 6.12 8.26 16.16
N TYR A 221 6.22 7.11 15.49
CA TYR A 221 7.51 6.50 15.13
C TYR A 221 7.34 5.38 14.11
N ALA A 222 8.38 5.10 13.35
CA ALA A 222 8.46 3.87 12.57
C ALA A 222 8.88 2.69 13.47
N LEU A 223 8.08 1.64 13.49
CA LEU A 223 8.45 0.37 14.07
C LEU A 223 9.04 -0.54 12.99
N ILE A 224 10.36 -0.56 12.88
CA ILE A 224 11.08 -1.42 11.93
C ILE A 224 11.25 -2.81 12.55
N ARG A 225 10.71 -3.84 11.91
CA ARG A 225 10.49 -5.16 12.51
C ARG A 225 11.64 -6.14 12.38
N ASP A 226 12.46 -6.00 11.34
CA ASP A 226 13.36 -7.06 10.90
C ASP A 226 14.72 -6.60 10.38
N PHE A 227 15.13 -5.37 10.74
CA PHE A 227 16.33 -4.71 10.25
C PHE A 227 17.58 -5.62 10.32
N SER A 228 18.24 -5.77 9.18
CA SER A 228 19.41 -6.61 8.97
C SER A 228 20.66 -5.77 8.74
N SER A 229 21.83 -6.42 8.67
CA SER A 229 23.09 -5.74 8.35
C SER A 229 23.17 -5.19 6.93
N ASN A 230 22.32 -5.69 6.02
CA ASN A 230 22.29 -5.28 4.62
C ASN A 230 21.34 -4.11 4.36
N ASP A 231 20.47 -3.82 5.31
CA ASP A 231 19.45 -2.79 5.18
C ASP A 231 20.03 -1.39 5.44
N LEU A 232 19.29 -0.38 5.00
CA LEU A 232 19.61 1.03 5.12
C LEU A 232 18.42 1.79 5.71
N ILE A 233 18.69 2.67 6.67
CA ILE A 233 17.77 3.69 7.15
C ILE A 233 18.20 5.05 6.58
N GLN A 234 17.32 5.74 5.85
CA GLN A 234 17.54 7.12 5.43
C GLN A 234 16.99 8.08 6.50
N LEU A 235 17.87 8.95 7.01
CA LEU A 235 17.51 10.00 7.96
C LEU A 235 17.27 11.34 7.27
N GLY A 236 16.44 12.18 7.90
CA GLY A 236 16.18 13.54 7.44
C GLY A 236 17.39 14.48 7.55
N LYS A 237 17.36 15.57 6.78
CA LYS A 237 18.40 16.62 6.76
C LYS A 237 18.09 17.76 7.75
N GLY A 238 19.14 18.38 8.30
CA GLY A 238 19.06 19.55 9.19
C GLY A 238 18.82 19.22 10.67
N GLU A 239 18.98 17.97 11.08
CA GLU A 239 18.60 17.48 12.41
C GLU A 239 19.72 16.70 13.08
N VAL A 240 19.72 16.69 14.41
CA VAL A 240 20.64 15.87 15.20
C VAL A 240 19.93 14.58 15.58
N TYR A 241 20.51 13.45 15.19
CA TYR A 241 19.99 12.13 15.52
C TYR A 241 20.84 11.48 16.60
N GLN A 242 20.18 10.77 17.52
CA GLN A 242 20.81 9.92 18.52
C GLN A 242 20.25 8.51 18.42
N ALA A 243 21.12 7.51 18.44
CA ALA A 243 20.74 6.11 18.54
C ALA A 243 21.03 5.60 19.96
N GLN A 244 20.14 4.79 20.52
CA GLN A 244 20.33 4.10 21.79
C GLN A 244 20.04 2.62 21.64
N ARG A 245 21.04 1.78 21.88
CA ARG A 245 20.89 0.32 21.83
C ARG A 245 20.00 -0.22 22.95
N ASP A 246 19.26 -1.28 22.64
CA ASP A 246 18.58 -2.14 23.60
C ASP A 246 18.88 -3.63 23.32
N SER A 247 18.17 -4.55 23.97
CA SER A 247 18.39 -5.99 23.82
C SER A 247 17.84 -6.60 22.52
N ALA A 248 16.95 -5.89 21.81
CA ALA A 248 16.28 -6.37 20.61
C ALA A 248 16.64 -5.55 19.35
N GLY A 249 17.41 -4.48 19.51
CA GLY A 249 17.93 -3.62 18.45
C GLY A 249 18.31 -2.26 19.01
N PHE A 250 17.67 -1.19 18.54
CA PHE A 250 17.96 0.18 18.97
C PHE A 250 16.82 1.15 18.65
N ASP A 251 16.75 2.19 19.45
CA ASP A 251 15.85 3.32 19.20
C ASP A 251 16.62 4.46 18.53
N LEU A 252 15.99 5.10 17.55
CA LEU A 252 16.46 6.31 16.88
C LEU A 252 15.64 7.52 17.33
N TYR A 253 16.33 8.59 17.69
CA TYR A 253 15.72 9.82 18.18
C TYR A 253 16.20 11.00 17.38
N VAL A 254 15.31 11.96 17.12
CA VAL A 254 15.71 13.32 16.80
C VAL A 254 15.81 14.14 18.08
N VAL A 255 16.85 14.97 18.20
CA VAL A 255 17.10 15.79 19.38
C VAL A 255 16.91 17.27 19.05
N ARG A 256 16.00 17.93 19.78
CA ARG A 256 15.73 19.38 19.65
C ARG A 256 15.71 20.03 21.01
N ASN A 257 16.54 21.07 21.19
CA ASN A 257 16.68 21.79 22.45
C ASN A 257 16.95 20.87 23.67
N GLY A 258 17.70 19.78 23.46
CA GLY A 258 18.00 18.78 24.49
C GLY A 258 16.89 17.76 24.76
N VAL A 259 15.74 17.88 24.09
CA VAL A 259 14.62 16.92 24.20
C VAL A 259 14.71 15.88 23.08
N ARG A 260 14.54 14.61 23.44
CA ARG A 260 14.50 13.48 22.51
C ARG A 260 13.06 13.23 22.07
N ASP A 261 12.93 12.87 20.80
CA ASP A 261 11.68 12.60 20.10
C ASP A 261 11.94 11.31 19.29
N LEU A 262 11.20 10.24 19.57
CA LEU A 262 11.44 8.92 18.99
C LEU A 262 11.02 8.95 17.53
N VAL A 263 11.94 8.59 16.64
CA VAL A 263 11.70 8.55 15.19
C VAL A 263 11.52 7.10 14.72
N ALA A 264 12.25 6.17 15.33
CA ALA A 264 12.06 4.75 15.07
C ALA A 264 12.44 3.88 16.26
N ASP A 265 11.68 2.80 16.44
CA ASP A 265 12.05 1.62 17.21
C ASP A 265 12.50 0.55 16.20
N VAL A 266 13.78 0.19 16.23
CA VAL A 266 14.39 -0.71 15.25
C VAL A 266 14.68 -2.05 15.90
N ARG A 267 13.99 -3.09 15.44
CA ARG A 267 14.24 -4.48 15.82
C ARG A 267 15.16 -5.13 14.80
N THR A 268 16.19 -5.81 15.28
CA THR A 268 17.23 -6.37 14.42
C THR A 268 17.19 -7.89 14.36
N THR A 269 17.35 -8.46 13.16
CA THR A 269 17.42 -9.92 12.94
C THR A 269 18.86 -10.46 12.87
N SER A 270 19.82 -9.57 12.63
CA SER A 270 21.26 -9.87 12.61
C SER A 270 22.05 -8.87 13.44
N PHE A 271 23.31 -9.17 13.75
CA PHE A 271 24.18 -8.23 14.44
C PHE A 271 24.36 -6.95 13.62
N VAL A 272 23.87 -5.83 14.17
CA VAL A 272 24.22 -4.50 13.68
C VAL A 272 25.25 -3.94 14.62
N GLY A 273 26.44 -3.67 14.11
CA GLY A 273 27.49 -3.06 14.90
C GLY A 273 27.03 -1.66 15.30
N LEU A 274 26.65 -1.49 16.56
CA LEU A 274 26.40 -0.20 17.18
C LEU A 274 27.38 -0.02 18.33
N PRO A 275 27.88 1.20 18.59
CA PRO A 275 28.56 1.50 19.85
C PRO A 275 27.63 1.24 21.04
N ALA A 276 28.20 0.94 22.22
CA ALA A 276 27.42 0.91 23.46
C ALA A 276 27.07 2.34 23.88
N GLY A 277 25.86 2.54 24.42
CA GLY A 277 25.36 3.85 24.87
C GLY A 277 24.68 4.66 23.75
N THR A 278 24.58 5.97 23.98
CA THR A 278 23.97 6.91 23.03
C THR A 278 25.04 7.52 22.14
N PHE A 279 24.84 7.55 20.82
CA PHE A 279 25.78 8.18 19.89
C PHE A 279 25.06 9.00 18.82
N SER A 280 25.76 9.99 18.27
CA SER A 280 25.21 10.92 17.28
C SER A 280 25.41 10.42 15.85
N LEU A 281 24.41 10.62 15.01
CA LEU A 281 24.44 10.35 13.57
C LEU A 281 24.40 11.66 12.79
N ALA A 282 25.10 11.72 11.66
CA ALA A 282 25.05 12.90 10.81
C ALA A 282 23.74 12.94 10.01
N SER A 283 23.17 14.13 9.92
CA SER A 283 21.91 14.38 9.23
C SER A 283 22.00 14.10 7.72
N GLY A 284 20.91 13.59 7.13
CA GLY A 284 20.82 13.30 5.70
C GLY A 284 21.67 12.12 5.23
N GLN A 285 22.23 11.32 6.14
CA GLN A 285 22.96 10.10 5.82
C GLN A 285 22.00 8.91 5.64
N ARG A 286 22.45 7.92 4.87
CA ARG A 286 21.94 6.55 4.95
C ARG A 286 22.77 5.82 5.99
N PHE A 287 22.09 5.20 6.95
CA PHE A 287 22.69 4.48 8.07
C PHE A 287 22.33 3.00 7.97
N GLY A 288 23.34 2.15 7.90
CA GLY A 288 23.23 0.74 7.51
C GLY A 288 24.41 0.39 6.62
N ASN A 289 24.96 -0.81 6.79
CA ASN A 289 26.26 -1.23 6.27
C ASN A 289 27.49 -0.40 6.74
N PHE A 290 27.51 -0.01 8.02
CA PHE A 290 28.71 0.51 8.71
C PHE A 290 28.80 -0.06 10.12
N LEU A 291 29.58 -1.15 10.30
CA LEU A 291 30.56 -1.33 11.37
C LEU A 291 31.37 -2.62 11.10
N GLY A 292 32.22 -2.57 10.07
CA GLY A 292 33.45 -3.34 10.00
C GLY A 292 34.60 -2.34 10.05
N THR A 293 35.55 -2.57 10.97
CA THR A 293 36.71 -1.74 11.37
C THR A 293 37.25 -0.74 10.35
#